data_AF-A0ABD0RL25-F1
#
_entry.id   AF-A0ABD0RL25-F1
#
_cell.length_a   1.000
_cell.length_b   1.000
_cell.length_c   1.000
_cell.angle_alpha   90.00
_cell.angle_beta   90.00
_cell.angle_gamma   90.00
#
_symmetry.space_group_name_H-M   'P 1'
#
loop_
_entity.id
_entity.type
_entity.pdbx_description
1 polymer ?
#
loop_
_entity_poly.entity_id
_entity_poly.type
_entity_poly.pdbx_seq_one_letter_code
_entity_poly.pdbx_strand_id
1 'polypeptide(L)'
;GVDDAHVFISSGENVRLPCNNALHDCKSTTWNYNNRHSAAVELIGLGIKKKDIERHERLSLGSDCSLNIKNIIKEDYGSYTCRQYVNDKQQGTDARVFLH
;
A
#
# COMPACT_ATOMS: atom_id res chain seq x y z
N GLY A 1 5.79 12.89 -14.20
CA GLY A 1 4.61 12.15 -13.69
C GLY A 1 5.15 11.01 -12.88
N VAL A 2 4.61 10.74 -11.70
CA VAL A 2 5.02 9.57 -10.92
C VAL A 2 4.64 8.35 -11.75
N ASP A 3 5.64 7.58 -12.17
CA ASP A 3 5.45 6.38 -12.98
C ASP A 3 4.68 5.33 -12.15
N ASP A 4 3.70 4.69 -12.77
CA ASP A 4 2.91 3.64 -12.10
C ASP A 4 3.79 2.39 -11.97
N ALA A 5 3.97 1.87 -10.76
CA ALA A 5 4.81 0.70 -10.55
C ALA A 5 4.03 -0.60 -10.85
N HIS A 6 4.67 -1.55 -11.51
CA HIS A 6 4.13 -2.88 -11.74
C HIS A 6 4.99 -3.92 -11.02
N VAL A 7 4.37 -4.74 -10.18
CA VAL A 7 5.03 -5.80 -9.42
C VAL A 7 4.39 -7.12 -9.80
N PHE A 8 5.21 -8.10 -10.18
CA PHE A 8 4.78 -9.44 -10.56
C PHE A 8 5.24 -10.43 -9.50
N ILE A 9 4.33 -11.25 -8.99
CA ILE A 9 4.62 -12.20 -7.91
C ILE A 9 3.83 -13.50 -8.11
N SER A 10 4.33 -14.62 -7.57
CA SER A 10 3.57 -15.87 -7.53
C SER A 10 2.76 -15.99 -6.23
N SER A 11 1.64 -16.71 -6.31
CA SER A 11 0.87 -17.09 -5.13
C SER A 11 1.74 -17.85 -4.12
N GLY A 12 1.61 -17.51 -2.85
CA GLY A 12 2.38 -18.08 -1.74
C GLY A 12 3.67 -17.31 -1.40
N GLU A 13 4.14 -16.42 -2.28
CA GLU A 13 5.33 -15.62 -2.01
C GLU A 13 5.03 -14.37 -1.16
N ASN A 14 6.09 -13.71 -0.69
CA ASN A 14 5.99 -12.43 0.01
C ASN A 14 6.35 -11.30 -0.96
N VAL A 15 5.58 -10.23 -0.97
CA VAL A 15 5.82 -9.08 -1.83
C VAL A 15 6.06 -7.81 -1.04
N ARG A 16 6.78 -6.89 -1.67
CA ARG A 16 7.08 -5.56 -1.18
C ARG A 16 6.70 -4.54 -2.24
N LEU A 17 5.67 -3.74 -1.98
CA LEU A 17 5.17 -2.71 -2.88
C LEU A 17 5.85 -1.37 -2.55
N PRO A 18 6.56 -0.74 -3.49
CA PRO A 18 7.30 0.49 -3.23
C PRO A 18 6.36 1.70 -3.10
N CYS A 19 6.69 2.62 -2.18
CA CYS A 19 6.05 3.92 -2.08
C CYS A 19 7.00 5.00 -2.64
N ASN A 20 6.94 5.26 -3.95
CA ASN A 20 7.91 6.14 -4.63
C ASN A 20 7.79 7.63 -4.26
N ASN A 21 6.75 8.03 -3.52
CA ASN A 21 6.55 9.38 -3.02
C ASN A 21 6.69 9.47 -1.49
N ALA A 22 7.26 8.46 -0.83
CA ALA A 22 7.38 8.40 0.63
C ALA A 22 8.12 9.60 1.25
N LEU A 23 7.64 10.06 2.39
CA LEU A 23 8.33 11.01 3.26
C LEU A 23 9.14 10.28 4.34
N HIS A 24 10.01 11.01 5.03
CA HIS A 24 11.10 10.45 5.82
C HIS A 24 10.71 9.50 6.98
N ASP A 25 9.52 9.63 7.57
CA ASP A 25 9.16 8.93 8.82
C ASP A 25 7.94 7.99 8.74
N CYS A 26 7.38 7.78 7.54
CA CYS A 26 6.19 6.97 7.25
C CYS A 26 4.92 7.31 8.06
N LYS A 27 4.96 8.22 9.03
CA LYS A 27 3.80 8.67 9.83
C LYS A 27 2.78 9.42 8.98
N SER A 28 3.24 9.93 7.84
CA SER A 28 2.43 10.57 6.81
C SER A 28 1.87 9.56 5.79
N THR A 29 2.32 8.30 5.81
CA THR A 29 2.01 7.32 4.77
C THR A 29 0.69 6.59 5.03
N THR A 30 -0.19 6.62 4.04
CA THR A 30 -1.41 5.81 3.99
C THR A 30 -1.36 4.90 2.77
N TRP A 31 -1.60 3.60 2.99
CA TRP A 31 -1.75 2.61 1.94
C TRP A 31 -3.21 2.20 1.79
N ASN A 32 -3.72 2.25 0.56
CA ASN A 32 -5.07 1.78 0.24
C ASN A 32 -5.01 0.66 -0.79
N TYR A 33 -5.92 -0.30 -0.66
CA TYR A 33 -6.25 -1.27 -1.69
C TYR A 33 -7.48 -0.79 -2.47
N ASN A 34 -7.31 -0.59 -3.77
CA ASN A 34 -8.33 -0.06 -4.65
C ASN A 34 -9.03 -1.22 -5.38
N ASN A 35 -10.24 -1.53 -4.94
CA ASN A 35 -11.12 -2.44 -5.66
C ASN A 35 -11.80 -1.69 -6.81
N ARG A 36 -11.96 -2.34 -7.96
CA ARG A 36 -12.72 -1.80 -9.11
C ARG A 36 -14.21 -1.62 -8.80
N HIS A 37 -14.75 -2.42 -7.88
CA HIS A 37 -16.19 -2.53 -7.65
C HIS A 37 -16.66 -2.06 -6.27
N SER A 38 -15.76 -1.64 -5.38
CA SER A 38 -16.10 -1.19 -4.03
C SER A 38 -15.25 0.01 -3.61
N ALA A 39 -15.61 0.62 -2.48
CA ALA A 39 -14.76 1.62 -1.84
C ALA A 39 -13.36 1.06 -1.58
N ALA A 40 -12.36 1.95 -1.63
CA ALA A 40 -10.99 1.61 -1.29
C ALA A 40 -10.89 1.21 0.18
N VAL A 41 -10.07 0.19 0.46
CA VAL A 41 -9.83 -0.28 1.82
C VAL A 41 -8.50 0.27 2.31
N GLU A 42 -8.52 1.06 3.39
CA GLU A 42 -7.31 1.55 4.04
C GLU A 42 -6.61 0.40 4.76
N LEU A 43 -5.38 0.10 4.37
CA LEU A 43 -4.57 -0.99 4.92
C LEU A 43 -3.65 -0.50 6.04
N ILE A 44 -2.98 0.63 5.78
CA ILE A 44 -2.13 1.35 6.72
C ILE A 44 -2.62 2.80 6.69
N GLY A 45 -2.95 3.38 7.84
CA GLY A 45 -3.33 4.79 7.95
C GLY A 45 -2.30 5.55 8.77
N LEU A 46 -1.68 6.59 8.19
CA LEU A 46 -0.67 7.41 8.86
C LEU A 46 0.46 6.59 9.52
N GLY A 47 0.96 5.59 8.80
CA GLY A 47 2.00 4.66 9.25
C GLY A 47 1.50 3.56 10.20
N ILE A 48 0.22 3.57 10.57
CA ILE A 48 -0.36 2.62 11.53
C ILE A 48 -1.16 1.55 10.80
N LYS A 49 -0.80 0.29 11.02
CA LYS A 49 -1.52 -0.86 10.45
C LYS A 49 -2.94 -0.95 11.01
N LYS A 50 -3.94 -1.05 10.12
CA LYS A 50 -5.33 -1.33 10.48
C LYS A 50 -5.47 -2.78 10.94
N LYS A 51 -6.26 -3.00 11.99
CA LYS A 51 -6.45 -4.32 12.64
C LYS A 51 -7.83 -4.92 12.35
N ASP A 52 -8.75 -4.10 11.87
CA ASP A 52 -10.14 -4.41 11.56
C ASP A 52 -10.36 -4.94 10.14
N ILE A 53 -9.28 -5.37 9.46
CA ILE A 53 -9.30 -5.92 8.10
C ILE A 53 -8.84 -7.37 8.09
N GLU A 54 -9.45 -8.22 7.27
CA GLU A 54 -9.17 -9.67 7.23
C GLU A 54 -7.69 -10.00 7.00
N ARG A 55 -6.98 -9.16 6.23
CA ARG A 55 -5.57 -9.36 5.85
C ARG A 55 -4.54 -8.78 6.83
N HIS A 56 -4.95 -8.19 7.96
CA HIS A 56 -4.04 -7.42 8.84
C HIS A 56 -2.82 -8.21 9.34
N GLU A 57 -2.96 -9.51 9.62
CA GLU A 57 -1.85 -10.35 10.10
C GLU A 57 -0.73 -10.52 9.05
N ARG A 58 -1.07 -10.47 7.76
CA ARG A 58 -0.11 -10.61 6.66
C ARG A 58 0.56 -9.30 6.26
N LEU A 59 0.05 -8.16 6.74
CA LEU A 59 0.53 -6.83 6.38
C LEU A 59 1.59 -6.31 7.35
N SER A 60 2.57 -5.60 6.80
CA SER A 60 3.51 -4.77 7.57
C SER A 60 4.02 -3.60 6.73
N LEU A 61 4.49 -2.55 7.39
CA LEU A 61 5.13 -1.41 6.74
C LEU A 61 6.65 -1.54 6.88
N GLY A 62 7.36 -1.41 5.76
CA GLY A 62 8.82 -1.35 5.74
C GLY A 62 9.34 -0.01 6.28
N SER A 63 10.63 0.05 6.61
CA SER A 63 11.29 1.28 7.08
C SER A 63 11.37 2.39 6.03
N ASP A 64 11.21 2.05 4.75
CA ASP A 64 11.09 2.99 3.62
C ASP A 64 9.63 3.22 3.19
N CYS A 65 8.68 2.90 4.08
CA CYS A 65 7.25 3.05 3.86
C CYS A 65 6.67 2.14 2.75
N SER A 66 7.42 1.14 2.29
CA SER A 66 6.90 0.10 1.40
C SER A 66 5.85 -0.77 2.10
N LEU A 67 4.79 -1.15 1.41
CA LEU A 67 3.82 -2.11 1.94
C LEU A 67 4.33 -3.53 1.72
N ASN A 68 4.48 -4.30 2.79
CA ASN A 68 4.81 -5.71 2.72
C ASN A 68 3.53 -6.54 2.91
N ILE A 69 3.32 -7.51 2.03
CA ILE A 69 2.22 -8.47 2.10
C ILE A 69 2.83 -9.87 2.07
N LYS A 70 2.59 -10.65 3.14
CA LYS A 70 3.07 -12.02 3.25
C LYS A 70 2.09 -13.01 2.64
N ASN A 71 2.60 -14.12 2.10
CA ASN A 71 1.83 -15.24 1.58
C ASN A 71 0.70 -14.77 0.65
N ILE A 72 1.08 -14.28 -0.53
CA ILE A 72 0.16 -13.70 -1.52
C ILE A 72 -0.89 -14.73 -1.95
N ILE A 73 -2.13 -14.27 -2.03
CA ILE A 73 -3.27 -15.01 -2.59
C ILE A 73 -3.85 -14.24 -3.77
N LYS A 74 -4.73 -14.89 -4.54
CA LYS A 74 -5.33 -14.31 -5.74
C LYS A 74 -6.08 -13.01 -5.46
N GLU A 75 -6.67 -12.89 -4.28
CA GLU A 75 -7.43 -11.74 -3.79
C GLU A 75 -6.54 -10.55 -3.38
N ASP A 76 -5.22 -10.73 -3.36
CA ASP A 76 -4.26 -9.64 -3.17
C ASP A 76 -3.87 -8.97 -4.49
N TYR A 77 -4.07 -9.61 -5.65
CA TYR A 77 -3.79 -8.98 -6.94
C TYR A 77 -4.72 -7.79 -7.17
N GLY A 78 -4.17 -6.68 -7.67
CA GLY A 78 -4.95 -5.47 -7.90
C GLY A 78 -4.14 -4.18 -7.77
N SER A 79 -4.86 -3.08 -7.59
CA SER A 79 -4.28 -1.74 -7.52
C SER A 79 -4.14 -1.28 -6.08
N TYR A 80 -2.95 -0.78 -5.75
CA TYR A 80 -2.62 -0.19 -4.46
C TYR A 80 -2.20 1.27 -4.65
N THR A 81 -2.52 2.11 -3.68
CA THR A 81 -2.09 3.52 -3.67
C THR A 81 -1.38 3.85 -2.37
N CYS A 82 -0.19 4.44 -2.51
CA CYS A 82 0.52 5.09 -1.42
C CYS A 82 0.24 6.60 -1.46
N ARG A 83 -0.32 7.12 -0.38
CA ARG A 83 -0.64 8.54 -0.17
C ARG A 83 0.21 9.09 0.95
N GLN A 84 0.66 10.33 0.80
CA GLN A 84 1.35 11.07 1.86
C GLN A 84 0.48 12.22 2.35
N TYR A 85 0.42 12.41 3.66
CA TYR A 85 -0.31 13.50 4.31
C TYR A 85 0.62 14.36 5.17
N VAL A 86 0.52 15.67 5.01
CA VAL A 86 1.21 16.67 5.84
C VAL A 86 0.18 17.68 6.31
N ASN A 87 0.07 17.89 7.62
CA ASN A 87 -0.93 18.77 8.23
C ASN A 87 -2.37 18.48 7.72
N ASP A 88 -2.76 17.20 7.74
CA ASP A 88 -4.05 16.67 7.26
C ASP A 88 -4.37 16.93 5.78
N LYS A 89 -3.39 17.39 5.01
CA LYS A 89 -3.52 17.60 3.57
C LYS A 89 -2.70 16.58 2.81
N GLN A 90 -3.32 16.02 1.77
CA GLN A 90 -2.60 15.15 0.86
C GLN A 90 -1.48 15.93 0.16
N GLN A 91 -0.29 15.37 0.17
CA GLN A 91 0.90 15.93 -0.45
C GLN A 91 1.15 15.25 -1.80
N GLY A 92 1.08 16.03 -2.88
CA GLY A 92 1.35 15.54 -4.23
C GLY A 92 0.35 14.49 -4.73
N THR A 93 0.73 13.80 -5.80
CA THR A 93 -0.05 12.72 -6.39
C THR A 93 0.21 11.38 -5.68
N ASP A 94 -0.80 10.52 -5.66
CA ASP A 94 -0.66 9.12 -5.22
C ASP A 94 0.45 8.41 -6.01
N ALA A 95 1.26 7.59 -5.33
CA ALA A 95 2.08 6.58 -6.00
C ALA A 95 1.24 5.30 -6.15
N ARG A 96 0.96 4.91 -7.39
CA ARG A 96 0.16 3.71 -7.69
C ARG A 96 1.08 2.52 -7.93
N VAL A 97 0.65 1.37 -7.44
CA VAL A 97 1.29 0.08 -7.67
C VAL A 97 0.25 -0.92 -8.13
N PHE A 98 0.49 -1.58 -9.26
CA PHE A 98 -0.29 -2.72 -9.71
C PHE A 98 0.44 -4.01 -9.35
N LEU A 99 -0.21 -4.85 -8.55
CA LEU A 99 0.26 -6.17 -8.19
C LEU A 99 -0.40 -7.22 -9.09
N HIS A 100 0.43 -7.94 -9.84
CA HIS A 100 0.06 -8.99 -10.79
C HIS A 100 0.54 -10.37 -10.32
#